data_AF-A0A537LKH2-F1
#
_entry.id   AF-A0A537LKH2-F1
#
_cell.length_a   1.000
_cell.length_b   1.000
_cell.length_c   1.000
_cell.angle_alpha   90.00
_cell.angle_beta   90.00
_cell.angle_gamma   90.00
#
_symmetry.space_group_name_H-M   'P 1'
#
loop_
_entity.id
_entity.type
_entity.pdbx_description
1 polymer ?
#
loop_
_entity_poly.entity_id
_entity_poly.type
_entity_poly.pdbx_seq_one_letter_code
_entity_poly.pdbx_strand_id
1 'polypeptide(L)'
;MMKTEVTFQTEGGSFSGTVDERGVFHDALEHLLPDHLRVGRRITIRTPGGDPVYPDMFVGETVAHFRTTTFTVRSEPLRGQPGAWRNLGFDHIALAVADRQDARRFFGEVLGMQVIREDSHQTVLTTGNSAIFLFDTTPGPLNPGIPSRIHHIGFVVDDLAAAWHAIRSRGLQSDYMVLERDERWSLYFFYQNGDARFMIQLSQIKEGHRGFTDYHRFSDQMYDYSRGRYGVRFENHKMPGSGES
;
A
#
# COMPACT_ATOMS: atom_id res chain seq x y z
N MET A 1 -12.77 3.73 23.89
CA MET A 1 -11.61 4.07 23.04
C MET A 1 -11.03 5.38 23.54
N MET A 2 -9.70 5.46 23.66
CA MET A 2 -9.04 6.74 23.94
C MET A 2 -9.16 7.61 22.70
N LYS A 3 -9.49 8.88 22.90
CA LYS A 3 -9.87 9.79 21.84
C LYS A 3 -9.09 11.09 22.02
N THR A 4 -8.59 11.61 20.91
CA THR A 4 -7.86 12.89 20.90
C THR A 4 -8.44 13.81 19.83
N GLU A 5 -8.34 15.11 20.06
CA GLU A 5 -8.70 16.12 19.08
C GLU A 5 -7.52 16.34 18.13
N VAL A 6 -7.79 16.33 16.83
CA VAL A 6 -6.81 16.65 15.79
C VAL A 6 -7.35 17.76 14.92
N THR A 7 -6.47 18.67 14.52
CA THR A 7 -6.74 19.76 13.57
C THR A 7 -5.84 19.65 12.36
N PHE A 8 -6.43 19.59 11.18
CA PHE A 8 -5.74 19.70 9.90
C PHE A 8 -5.90 21.12 9.34
N GLN A 9 -4.77 21.83 9.22
CA GLN A 9 -4.69 23.12 8.55
C GLN A 9 -4.37 22.91 7.08
N THR A 10 -5.23 23.39 6.20
CA THR A 10 -5.07 23.29 4.75
C THR A 10 -5.18 24.67 4.10
N GLU A 11 -4.83 24.77 2.81
CA GLU A 11 -5.13 25.98 2.03
C GLU A 11 -6.63 26.33 1.99
N GLY A 12 -7.51 25.33 2.13
CA GLY A 12 -8.97 25.49 2.12
C GLY A 12 -9.60 25.77 3.49
N GLY A 13 -8.78 25.90 4.54
CA GLY A 13 -9.24 26.15 5.91
C GLY A 13 -8.80 25.08 6.92
N SER A 14 -9.39 25.17 8.11
CA SER A 14 -9.09 24.30 9.26
C SER A 14 -10.19 23.27 9.44
N PHE A 15 -9.80 22.00 9.59
CA PHE A 15 -10.70 20.87 9.81
C PHE A 15 -10.30 20.17 11.10
N SER A 16 -11.18 20.23 12.11
CA SER A 16 -10.91 19.70 13.44
C SER A 16 -11.96 18.67 13.84
N GLY A 17 -11.55 17.67 14.59
CA GLY A 17 -12.48 16.71 15.17
C GLY A 17 -11.80 15.67 16.03
N THR A 18 -12.62 14.84 16.68
CA THR A 18 -12.16 13.81 17.58
C THR A 18 -11.91 12.50 16.84
N VAL A 19 -10.72 11.94 16.97
CA VAL A 19 -10.29 10.67 16.34
C VAL A 19 -9.85 9.66 17.38
N ASP A 20 -9.76 8.37 17.01
CA ASP A 20 -9.21 7.32 17.86
C ASP A 20 -7.69 7.49 17.96
N GLU A 21 -7.16 7.54 19.19
CA GLU A 21 -5.72 7.64 19.42
C GLU A 21 -4.95 6.42 18.89
N ARG A 22 -5.61 5.27 18.82
CA ARG A 22 -5.06 4.02 18.27
C ARG A 22 -5.26 3.91 16.76
N GLY A 23 -5.94 4.86 16.13
CA GLY A 23 -6.06 4.97 14.69
C GLY A 23 -4.80 5.56 14.06
N VAL A 24 -4.74 5.53 12.73
CA VAL A 24 -3.64 6.13 11.96
C VAL A 24 -4.07 7.42 11.29
N PHE A 25 -3.12 8.24 10.83
CA PHE A 25 -3.42 9.50 10.14
C PHE A 25 -4.25 9.32 8.87
N HIS A 26 -4.15 8.18 8.18
CA HIS A 26 -5.03 7.85 7.05
C HIS A 26 -6.51 7.98 7.47
N ASP A 27 -6.90 7.34 8.56
CA ASP A 27 -8.29 7.32 9.04
C ASP A 27 -8.72 8.70 9.50
N ALA A 28 -7.81 9.41 10.18
CA ALA A 28 -8.07 10.77 10.63
C ALA A 28 -8.33 11.68 9.42
N LEU A 29 -7.53 11.57 8.35
CA LEU A 29 -7.74 12.32 7.12
C LEU A 29 -9.06 11.94 6.45
N GLU A 30 -9.39 10.65 6.36
CA GLU A 30 -10.68 10.19 5.82
C GLU A 30 -11.87 10.71 6.62
N HIS A 31 -11.75 10.74 7.95
CA HIS A 31 -12.81 11.20 8.83
C HIS A 31 -13.01 12.72 8.80
N LEU A 32 -11.93 13.49 8.72
CA LEU A 32 -11.95 14.94 8.93
C LEU A 32 -11.90 15.77 7.64
N LEU A 33 -11.27 15.28 6.58
CA LEU A 33 -11.13 16.05 5.34
C LEU A 33 -12.23 15.72 4.33
N PRO A 34 -12.82 16.74 3.68
CA PRO A 34 -13.81 16.53 2.63
C PRO A 34 -13.18 15.90 1.38
N ASP A 35 -13.98 15.17 0.61
CA ASP A 35 -13.50 14.41 -0.55
C ASP A 35 -12.75 15.24 -1.59
N HIS A 36 -13.13 16.50 -1.81
CA HIS A 36 -12.44 17.37 -2.77
C HIS A 36 -10.99 17.72 -2.37
N LEU A 37 -10.61 17.48 -1.12
CA LEU A 37 -9.23 17.60 -0.60
C LEU A 37 -8.51 16.25 -0.48
N ARG A 38 -9.18 15.12 -0.71
CA ARG A 38 -8.60 13.77 -0.58
C ARG A 38 -8.55 13.02 -1.91
N VAL A 39 -9.70 12.94 -2.58
CA VAL A 39 -9.89 12.10 -3.77
C VAL A 39 -9.16 12.70 -4.96
N GLY A 40 -8.27 11.91 -5.56
CA GLY A 40 -7.44 12.37 -6.69
C GLY A 40 -6.44 13.46 -6.29
N ARG A 41 -6.02 13.46 -5.03
CA ARG A 41 -5.03 14.40 -4.50
C ARG A 41 -3.77 13.67 -4.02
N ARG A 42 -2.62 14.32 -4.17
CA ARG A 42 -1.40 13.99 -3.43
C ARG A 42 -1.43 14.73 -2.10
N ILE A 43 -1.29 13.99 -1.00
CA ILE A 43 -1.35 14.55 0.35
C ILE A 43 0.00 14.43 1.06
N THR A 44 0.45 15.55 1.62
CA THR A 44 1.60 15.63 2.53
C THR A 44 1.13 16.18 3.87
N ILE A 45 1.53 15.55 4.98
CA ILE A 45 1.22 16.00 6.34
C ILE A 45 2.51 16.43 7.01
N ARG A 46 2.48 17.57 7.71
CA ARG A 46 3.60 18.07 8.50
C ARG A 46 3.17 18.58 9.86
N THR A 47 4.05 18.50 10.84
CA THR A 47 3.91 19.25 12.10
C THR A 47 4.01 20.75 11.82
N PRO A 48 3.64 21.63 12.78
CA PRO A 48 3.86 23.07 12.64
C PRO A 48 5.35 23.44 12.50
N GLY A 49 6.25 22.60 13.03
CA GLY A 49 7.70 22.73 12.88
C GLY A 49 8.24 22.26 11.51
N GLY A 50 7.39 21.65 10.68
CA GLY A 50 7.75 21.16 9.35
C GLY A 50 8.17 19.69 9.31
N ASP A 51 8.19 18.97 10.44
CA ASP A 51 8.53 17.55 10.47
C ASP A 51 7.49 16.73 9.70
N PRO A 52 7.90 15.72 8.92
CA PRO A 52 6.97 14.88 8.19
C PRO A 52 6.14 14.02 9.15
N VAL A 53 4.86 13.88 8.84
CA VAL A 53 3.96 12.91 9.47
C VAL A 53 3.45 11.99 8.38
N TYR A 54 3.63 10.68 8.56
CA TYR A 54 3.20 9.71 7.57
C TYR A 54 1.78 9.19 7.86
N PRO A 55 1.00 8.88 6.81
CA PRO A 55 -0.38 8.42 6.97
C PRO A 55 -0.56 7.15 7.80
N ASP A 56 0.46 6.29 7.89
CA ASP A 56 0.47 5.07 8.71
C ASP A 56 1.00 5.26 10.13
N MET A 57 1.36 6.48 10.53
CA MET A 57 1.71 6.78 11.92
C MET A 57 0.46 6.81 12.81
N PHE A 58 0.58 6.33 14.05
CA PHE A 58 -0.49 6.37 15.04
C PHE A 58 -0.74 7.80 15.51
N VAL A 59 -2.01 8.18 15.60
CA VAL A 59 -2.38 9.54 15.98
C VAL A 59 -1.90 9.85 17.40
N GLY A 60 -2.21 9.00 18.38
CA GLY A 60 -1.86 9.24 19.78
C GLY A 60 -0.36 9.34 20.00
N GLU A 61 0.42 8.43 19.40
CA GLU A 61 1.89 8.44 19.51
C GLU A 61 2.50 9.68 18.86
N THR A 62 2.02 10.06 17.68
CA THR A 62 2.49 11.25 16.96
C THR A 62 2.18 12.53 17.74
N VAL A 63 0.96 12.65 18.28
CA VAL A 63 0.55 13.79 19.12
C VAL A 63 1.43 13.88 20.37
N ALA A 64 1.68 12.75 21.04
CA ALA A 64 2.53 12.72 22.23
C ALA A 64 3.99 13.05 21.92
N HIS A 65 4.51 12.52 20.80
CA HIS A 65 5.90 12.71 20.38
C HIS A 65 6.18 14.16 19.99
N PHE A 66 5.38 14.72 19.07
CA PHE A 66 5.56 16.09 18.56
C PHE A 66 4.89 17.15 19.43
N ARG A 67 4.15 16.74 20.46
CA ARG A 67 3.43 17.63 21.40
C ARG A 67 2.53 18.64 20.68
N THR A 68 1.85 18.18 19.64
CA THR A 68 0.92 18.99 18.84
C THR A 68 -0.30 18.16 18.45
N THR A 69 -1.47 18.79 18.44
CA THR A 69 -2.70 18.27 17.86
C THR A 69 -3.02 18.91 16.51
N THR A 70 -2.20 19.86 16.07
CA THR A 70 -2.38 20.59 14.81
C THR A 70 -1.33 20.15 13.80
N PHE A 71 -1.76 19.86 12.58
CA PHE A 71 -0.91 19.44 11.48
C PHE A 71 -1.26 20.21 10.21
N THR A 72 -0.23 20.60 9.46
CA THR A 72 -0.40 21.21 8.13
C THR A 72 -0.58 20.09 7.12
N VAL A 73 -1.66 20.14 6.34
CA VAL A 73 -1.94 19.20 5.26
C VAL A 73 -1.95 19.94 3.93
N ARG A 74 -1.01 19.57 3.05
CA ARG A 74 -0.98 20.03 1.67
C ARG A 74 -1.72 19.02 0.80
N SER A 75 -2.67 19.48 -0.02
CA SER A 75 -3.48 18.66 -0.92
C SER A 75 -3.35 19.17 -2.36
N GLU A 76 -2.55 18.48 -3.17
CA GLU A 76 -2.31 18.85 -4.56
C GLU A 76 -3.13 17.98 -5.51
N PRO A 77 -3.86 18.53 -6.50
CA PRO A 77 -4.53 17.70 -7.50
C PRO A 77 -3.51 16.83 -8.24
N LEU A 78 -3.82 15.55 -8.43
CA LEU A 78 -3.13 14.72 -9.40
C LEU A 78 -3.44 15.28 -10.79
N ARG A 79 -2.46 15.97 -11.38
CA ARG A 79 -2.58 16.52 -12.73
C ARG A 79 -2.22 15.44 -13.73
N GLY A 80 -2.98 15.36 -14.82
CA GLY A 80 -2.71 14.41 -15.89
C GLY A 80 -3.94 14.07 -16.70
N GLN A 81 -3.75 13.19 -17.67
CA GLN A 81 -4.80 12.50 -18.42
C GLN A 81 -4.56 11.00 -18.29
N PRO A 82 -5.56 10.13 -18.54
CA PRO A 82 -5.32 8.70 -18.70
C PRO A 82 -4.20 8.49 -19.71
N GLY A 83 -3.11 7.86 -19.29
CA GLY A 83 -1.88 7.73 -20.06
C GLY A 83 -1.26 6.35 -19.93
N ALA A 84 -0.26 6.08 -20.76
CA ALA A 84 0.55 4.87 -20.62
C ALA A 84 1.33 4.93 -19.31
N TRP A 85 1.26 3.86 -18.53
CA TRP A 85 2.08 3.61 -17.36
C TRP A 85 2.57 2.17 -17.43
N ARG A 86 3.70 1.90 -16.79
CA ARG A 86 4.32 0.58 -16.78
C ARG A 86 4.33 0.03 -15.37
N ASN A 87 3.82 -1.19 -15.22
CA ASN A 87 4.10 -2.01 -14.04
C ASN A 87 5.57 -2.46 -14.12
N LEU A 88 6.37 -2.05 -13.13
CA LEU A 88 7.80 -2.33 -13.05
C LEU A 88 8.09 -3.63 -12.30
N GLY A 89 7.14 -4.14 -11.50
CA GLY A 89 7.31 -5.40 -10.77
C GLY A 89 6.43 -5.55 -9.54
N PHE A 90 6.55 -6.72 -8.92
CA PHE A 90 5.94 -7.05 -7.64
C PHE A 90 6.72 -6.40 -6.49
N ASP A 91 6.03 -5.62 -5.65
CA ASP A 91 6.61 -4.87 -4.54
C ASP A 91 6.56 -5.70 -3.25
N HIS A 92 5.36 -6.08 -2.83
CA HIS A 92 5.16 -6.85 -1.60
C HIS A 92 3.79 -7.55 -1.56
N ILE A 93 3.66 -8.48 -0.63
CA ILE A 93 2.36 -9.00 -0.18
C ILE A 93 2.19 -8.69 1.30
N ALA A 94 1.01 -8.19 1.65
CA ALA A 94 0.59 -8.01 3.03
C ALA A 94 -0.39 -9.12 3.43
N LEU A 95 -0.12 -9.78 4.56
CA LEU A 95 -0.89 -10.90 5.10
C LEU A 95 -1.38 -10.55 6.50
N ALA A 96 -2.67 -10.74 6.75
CA ALA A 96 -3.21 -10.81 8.11
C ALA A 96 -3.06 -12.26 8.62
N VAL A 97 -2.35 -12.45 9.73
CA VAL A 97 -2.00 -13.76 10.29
C VAL A 97 -2.52 -13.90 11.72
N ALA A 98 -2.92 -15.12 12.08
CA ALA A 98 -3.47 -15.41 13.41
C ALA A 98 -2.39 -15.37 14.50
N ASP A 99 -1.17 -15.81 14.17
CA ASP A 99 0.01 -15.74 15.02
C ASP A 99 1.15 -15.08 14.24
N ARG A 100 1.34 -13.77 14.47
CA ARG A 100 2.38 -12.98 13.80
C ARG A 100 3.79 -13.37 14.23
N GLN A 101 3.96 -13.84 15.47
CA GLN A 101 5.27 -14.26 15.96
C GLN A 101 5.68 -15.60 15.36
N ASP A 102 4.74 -16.52 15.17
CA ASP A 102 5.00 -17.75 14.43
C ASP A 102 5.32 -17.50 12.96
N ALA A 103 4.53 -16.67 12.28
CA ALA A 103 4.80 -16.28 10.90
C ALA A 103 6.18 -15.60 10.76
N ARG A 104 6.54 -14.69 11.67
CA ARG A 104 7.88 -14.06 11.72
C ARG A 104 8.98 -15.12 11.81
N ARG A 105 8.88 -16.08 12.74
CA ARG A 105 9.88 -17.15 12.88
C ARG A 105 9.97 -17.99 11.61
N PHE A 106 8.83 -18.37 11.03
CA PHE A 106 8.81 -19.15 9.79
C PHE A 106 9.49 -18.40 8.63
N PHE A 107 9.06 -17.18 8.32
CA PHE A 107 9.63 -16.42 7.20
C PHE A 107 11.08 -15.99 7.46
N GLY A 108 11.43 -15.64 8.69
CA GLY A 108 12.77 -15.19 9.06
C GLY A 108 13.77 -16.34 9.22
N GLU A 109 13.44 -17.34 10.03
CA GLU A 109 14.37 -18.39 10.46
C GLU A 109 14.34 -19.61 9.54
N VAL A 110 13.17 -19.99 8.99
CA VAL A 110 13.05 -21.15 8.09
C VAL A 110 13.32 -20.75 6.64
N LEU A 111 12.73 -19.64 6.18
CA LEU A 111 12.88 -19.16 4.80
C LEU A 111 14.04 -18.15 4.61
N GLY A 112 14.70 -17.75 5.70
CA GLY A 112 15.90 -16.91 5.64
C GLY A 112 15.64 -15.46 5.22
N MET A 113 14.42 -14.95 5.34
CA MET A 113 14.12 -13.54 5.04
C MET A 113 14.68 -12.62 6.13
N GLN A 114 15.13 -11.43 5.73
CA GLN A 114 15.61 -10.43 6.68
C GLN A 114 14.43 -9.68 7.30
N VAL A 115 14.35 -9.63 8.64
CA VAL A 115 13.44 -8.73 9.36
C VAL A 115 13.99 -7.31 9.27
N ILE A 116 13.22 -6.39 8.71
CA ILE A 116 13.60 -4.98 8.56
C ILE A 116 12.74 -4.03 9.39
N ARG A 117 11.60 -4.53 9.91
CA ARG A 117 10.75 -3.80 10.85
C ARG A 117 10.00 -4.80 11.72
N GLU A 118 9.95 -4.52 13.02
CA GLU A 118 9.14 -5.27 13.98
C GLU A 118 8.66 -4.28 15.06
N ASP A 119 7.36 -4.06 15.10
CA ASP A 119 6.71 -3.21 16.09
C ASP A 119 5.35 -3.79 16.50
N SER A 120 4.62 -3.08 17.36
CA SER A 120 3.29 -3.47 17.84
C SER A 120 2.25 -3.68 16.73
N HIS A 121 2.50 -3.22 15.51
CA HIS A 121 1.49 -3.15 14.46
C HIS A 121 1.79 -4.06 13.27
N GLN A 122 3.06 -4.17 12.90
CA GLN A 122 3.46 -5.03 11.80
C GLN A 122 4.86 -5.61 11.96
N THR A 123 5.09 -6.69 11.22
CA THR A 123 6.41 -7.24 10.96
C THR A 123 6.68 -7.19 9.47
N VAL A 124 7.81 -6.63 9.05
CA VAL A 124 8.20 -6.55 7.64
C VAL A 124 9.45 -7.39 7.43
N LEU A 125 9.34 -8.36 6.53
CA LEU A 125 10.42 -9.23 6.10
C LEU A 125 10.72 -9.02 4.61
N THR A 126 11.99 -9.14 4.20
CA THR A 126 12.39 -8.90 2.81
C THR A 126 13.43 -9.90 2.32
N THR A 127 13.43 -10.16 1.01
CA THR A 127 14.54 -10.79 0.26
C THR A 127 15.42 -9.76 -0.44
N GLY A 128 15.17 -8.47 -0.21
CA GLY A 128 15.82 -7.32 -0.84
C GLY A 128 14.96 -6.66 -1.92
N ASN A 129 14.50 -7.46 -2.89
CA ASN A 129 13.69 -6.99 -4.03
C ASN A 129 12.18 -6.99 -3.78
N SER A 130 11.71 -7.81 -2.84
CA SER A 130 10.29 -7.91 -2.47
C SER A 130 10.16 -8.15 -0.99
N ALA A 131 8.99 -7.82 -0.45
CA ALA A 131 8.73 -7.94 0.98
C ALA A 131 7.42 -8.66 1.32
N ILE A 132 7.37 -9.21 2.52
CA ILE A 132 6.15 -9.70 3.17
C ILE A 132 5.88 -8.83 4.38
N PHE A 133 4.66 -8.30 4.47
CA PHE A 133 4.18 -7.50 5.58
C PHE A 133 3.18 -8.35 6.36
N LEU A 134 3.41 -8.55 7.65
CA LEU A 134 2.56 -9.35 8.52
C LEU A 134 1.80 -8.45 9.48
N PHE A 135 0.48 -8.60 9.50
CA PHE A 135 -0.45 -7.89 10.36
C PHE A 135 -1.19 -8.88 11.25
N ASP A 136 -1.59 -8.47 12.45
CA ASP A 136 -2.48 -9.27 13.30
C ASP A 136 -3.90 -9.31 12.70
N THR A 137 -4.72 -10.29 13.10
CA THR A 137 -6.14 -10.39 12.67
C THR A 137 -7.10 -9.44 13.39
N THR A 138 -6.56 -8.48 14.15
CA THR A 138 -7.36 -7.43 14.78
C THR A 138 -8.01 -6.55 13.71
N PRO A 139 -9.33 -6.31 13.74
CA PRO A 139 -9.98 -5.38 12.83
C PRO A 139 -9.31 -4.00 12.88
N GLY A 140 -9.09 -3.43 11.70
CA GLY A 140 -8.47 -2.13 11.51
C GLY A 140 -8.86 -1.51 10.17
N PRO A 141 -8.39 -0.30 9.87
CA PRO A 141 -8.88 0.50 8.73
C PRO A 141 -8.64 -0.15 7.37
N LEU A 142 -7.57 -0.93 7.26
CA LEU A 142 -7.20 -1.69 6.07
C LEU A 142 -7.37 -3.21 6.27
N ASN A 143 -7.84 -3.64 7.44
CA ASN A 143 -7.95 -5.03 7.86
C ASN A 143 -9.37 -5.35 8.34
N PRO A 144 -10.20 -6.06 7.56
CA PRO A 144 -11.58 -6.34 7.95
C PRO A 144 -11.72 -7.30 9.14
N GLY A 145 -10.62 -7.80 9.73
CA GLY A 145 -10.66 -8.66 10.92
C GLY A 145 -11.17 -10.07 10.66
N ILE A 146 -11.09 -10.53 9.41
CA ILE A 146 -11.52 -11.86 8.98
C ILE A 146 -10.27 -12.71 8.67
N PRO A 147 -10.09 -13.88 9.29
CA PRO A 147 -8.95 -14.75 9.02
C PRO A 147 -8.90 -15.19 7.54
N SER A 148 -7.73 -15.02 6.93
CA SER A 148 -7.43 -15.28 5.52
C SER A 148 -8.26 -14.50 4.50
N ARG A 149 -7.73 -13.33 4.11
CA ARG A 149 -7.56 -12.87 2.72
C ARG A 149 -6.46 -11.83 2.73
N ILE A 150 -5.57 -11.92 1.75
CA ILE A 150 -4.54 -10.92 1.38
C ILE A 150 -4.96 -9.52 1.86
N HIS A 151 -4.18 -8.92 2.76
CA HIS A 151 -4.46 -7.57 3.26
C HIS A 151 -4.32 -6.57 2.10
N HIS A 152 -3.19 -6.60 1.40
CA HIS A 152 -3.05 -6.02 0.06
C HIS A 152 -1.89 -6.65 -0.72
N ILE A 153 -1.88 -6.43 -2.04
CA ILE A 153 -0.75 -6.72 -2.92
C ILE A 153 -0.19 -5.41 -3.46
N GLY A 154 1.12 -5.22 -3.30
CA GLY A 154 1.86 -4.08 -3.82
C GLY A 154 2.50 -4.34 -5.18
N PHE A 155 2.41 -3.36 -6.08
CA PHE A 155 3.18 -3.29 -7.31
C PHE A 155 3.92 -1.98 -7.43
N VAL A 156 5.08 -2.00 -8.09
CA VAL A 156 5.81 -0.78 -8.43
C VAL A 156 5.39 -0.30 -9.82
N VAL A 157 5.16 1.01 -9.96
CA VAL A 157 4.85 1.67 -11.24
C VAL A 157 5.78 2.86 -11.49
N ASP A 158 5.95 3.24 -12.75
CA ASP A 158 6.77 4.39 -13.15
C ASP A 158 6.06 5.74 -12.94
N ASP A 159 4.75 5.79 -13.20
CA ASP A 159 3.90 6.98 -13.07
C ASP A 159 2.57 6.65 -12.37
N LEU A 160 2.46 7.08 -11.11
CA LEU A 160 1.28 6.85 -10.27
C LEU A 160 0.09 7.72 -10.67
N ALA A 161 0.33 8.93 -11.20
CA ALA A 161 -0.74 9.82 -11.63
C ALA A 161 -1.41 9.29 -12.90
N ALA A 162 -0.61 8.86 -13.88
CA ALA A 162 -1.12 8.19 -15.08
C ALA A 162 -1.88 6.89 -14.72
N ALA A 163 -1.34 6.10 -13.79
CA ALA A 163 -2.01 4.89 -13.30
C ALA A 163 -3.37 5.21 -12.64
N TRP A 164 -3.43 6.23 -11.78
CA TRP A 164 -4.67 6.67 -11.16
C TRP A 164 -5.74 7.05 -12.19
N HIS A 165 -5.39 7.90 -13.17
CA HIS A 165 -6.33 8.29 -14.23
C HIS A 165 -6.79 7.09 -15.07
N ALA A 166 -5.88 6.18 -15.39
CA ALA A 166 -6.18 4.97 -16.15
C ALA A 166 -7.13 4.02 -15.39
N ILE A 167 -6.91 3.79 -14.10
CA ILE A 167 -7.78 2.95 -13.25
C ILE A 167 -9.17 3.59 -13.14
N ARG A 168 -9.21 4.90 -12.84
CA ARG A 168 -10.47 5.65 -12.72
C ARG A 168 -11.30 5.59 -14.01
N SER A 169 -10.67 5.71 -15.17
CA SER A 169 -11.37 5.65 -16.47
C SER A 169 -12.06 4.30 -16.73
N ARG A 170 -11.69 3.24 -16.01
CA ARG A 170 -12.23 1.88 -16.16
C ARG A 170 -13.32 1.56 -15.13
N GLY A 171 -13.76 2.53 -14.34
CA GLY A 171 -14.79 2.35 -13.32
C GLY A 171 -14.34 1.56 -12.08
N LEU A 172 -13.05 1.26 -11.96
CA LEU A 172 -12.48 0.74 -10.72
C LEU A 172 -12.44 1.87 -9.69
N GLN A 173 -13.07 1.65 -8.54
CA GLN A 173 -13.05 2.60 -7.43
C GLN A 173 -11.64 2.64 -6.83
N SER A 174 -10.92 3.69 -7.18
CA SER A 174 -9.65 4.09 -6.59
C SER A 174 -9.94 5.31 -5.72
N ASP A 175 -10.35 5.08 -4.48
CA ASP A 175 -10.53 6.15 -3.51
C ASP A 175 -9.52 5.96 -2.41
N TYR A 176 -8.81 7.05 -2.08
CA TYR A 176 -8.49 7.55 -0.74
C TYR A 176 -7.69 8.84 -0.95
N MET A 177 -6.48 8.74 -1.52
CA MET A 177 -5.54 9.81 -1.89
C MET A 177 -4.20 9.14 -2.26
N VAL A 178 -3.27 9.86 -2.88
CA VAL A 178 -1.88 9.41 -3.01
C VAL A 178 -1.13 9.80 -1.74
N LEU A 179 -0.74 8.78 -0.97
CA LEU A 179 -0.05 8.91 0.30
C LEU A 179 1.45 9.05 0.08
N GLU A 180 2.07 10.00 0.77
CA GLU A 180 3.51 10.24 0.73
C GLU A 180 4.25 9.55 1.89
N ARG A 181 5.39 8.94 1.55
CA ARG A 181 6.44 8.46 2.46
C ARG A 181 7.79 8.98 1.99
N ASP A 182 8.85 8.77 2.76
CA ASP A 182 10.20 9.19 2.35
C ASP A 182 10.59 8.57 1.01
N GLU A 183 10.42 7.26 0.87
CA GLU A 183 10.93 6.49 -0.25
C GLU A 183 9.98 6.40 -1.44
N ARG A 184 8.67 6.58 -1.23
CA ARG A 184 7.65 6.33 -2.26
C ARG A 184 6.37 7.13 -2.08
N TRP A 185 5.58 7.17 -3.14
CA TRP A 185 4.15 7.47 -3.09
C TRP A 185 3.33 6.21 -3.26
N SER A 186 2.16 6.15 -2.63
CA SER A 186 1.29 4.97 -2.68
C SER A 186 -0.17 5.33 -2.98
N LEU A 187 -0.76 4.57 -3.89
CA LEU A 187 -2.17 4.62 -4.27
C LEU A 187 -2.83 3.28 -3.93
N TYR A 188 -4.06 3.31 -3.44
CA TYR A 188 -4.81 2.12 -3.03
C TYR A 188 -6.14 2.03 -3.77
N PHE A 189 -6.55 0.81 -4.10
CA PHE A 189 -7.89 0.52 -4.63
C PHE A 189 -8.26 -0.94 -4.36
N PHE A 190 -9.54 -1.29 -4.54
CA PHE A 190 -10.00 -2.66 -4.37
C PHE A 190 -10.17 -3.38 -5.71
N TYR A 191 -9.78 -4.64 -5.74
CA TYR A 191 -10.18 -5.59 -6.77
C TYR A 191 -11.23 -6.55 -6.20
N GLN A 192 -12.32 -6.75 -6.95
CA GLN A 192 -13.40 -7.67 -6.61
C GLN A 192 -13.57 -8.69 -7.74
N ASN A 193 -13.59 -9.98 -7.39
CA ASN A 193 -13.96 -11.06 -8.29
C ASN A 193 -14.78 -12.12 -7.55
N GLY A 194 -16.08 -12.19 -7.85
CA GLY A 194 -17.01 -13.02 -7.08
C GLY A 194 -16.97 -12.62 -5.60
N ASP A 195 -16.70 -13.58 -4.71
CA ASP A 195 -16.56 -13.32 -3.28
C ASP A 195 -15.16 -12.81 -2.89
N ALA A 196 -14.16 -12.89 -3.77
CA ALA A 196 -12.81 -12.46 -3.49
C ALA A 196 -12.70 -10.93 -3.58
N ARG A 197 -12.41 -10.29 -2.44
CA ARG A 197 -12.04 -8.89 -2.35
C ARG A 197 -10.67 -8.75 -1.70
N PHE A 198 -9.78 -8.00 -2.33
CA PHE A 198 -8.52 -7.60 -1.71
C PHE A 198 -8.08 -6.25 -2.26
N MET A 199 -7.21 -5.59 -1.52
CA MET A 199 -6.69 -4.28 -1.87
C MET A 199 -5.44 -4.42 -2.74
N ILE A 200 -5.30 -3.53 -3.70
CA ILE A 200 -4.10 -3.34 -4.50
C ILE A 200 -3.46 -2.03 -4.06
N GLN A 201 -2.15 -2.07 -3.85
CA GLN A 201 -1.31 -0.90 -3.70
C GLN A 201 -0.46 -0.72 -4.96
N LEU A 202 -0.46 0.48 -5.53
CA LEU A 202 0.56 0.90 -6.49
C LEU A 202 1.53 1.85 -5.81
N SER A 203 2.82 1.61 -6.00
CA SER A 203 3.92 2.38 -5.43
C SER A 203 4.72 3.03 -6.56
N GLN A 204 4.94 4.34 -6.51
CA GLN A 204 5.97 4.98 -7.32
C GLN A 204 7.14 5.35 -6.40
N ILE A 205 8.27 4.69 -6.58
CA ILE A 205 9.49 4.95 -5.81
C ILE A 205 10.06 6.31 -6.23
N LYS A 206 10.50 7.13 -5.27
CA LYS A 206 11.14 8.42 -5.52
C LYS A 206 12.55 8.19 -6.07
N GLU A 207 13.03 9.07 -6.94
CA GLU A 207 14.27 8.90 -7.70
C GLU A 207 15.48 8.51 -6.84
N GLY A 208 15.70 9.18 -5.71
CA GLY A 208 16.81 8.89 -4.79
C GLY A 208 16.73 7.54 -4.08
N HIS A 209 15.60 6.84 -4.17
CA HIS A 209 15.38 5.50 -3.61
C HIS A 209 15.25 4.43 -4.70
N ARG A 210 15.41 4.79 -5.99
CA ARG A 210 15.33 3.84 -7.11
C ARG A 210 16.68 3.14 -7.31
N GLY A 211 16.58 1.89 -7.76
CA GLY A 211 17.73 1.12 -8.23
C GLY A 211 18.33 0.21 -7.18
N PHE A 212 19.09 -0.78 -7.65
CA PHE A 212 19.88 -1.68 -6.82
C PHE A 212 21.35 -1.30 -6.92
N THR A 213 22.11 -1.48 -5.84
CA THR A 213 23.58 -1.31 -5.86
C THR A 213 24.24 -2.31 -6.81
N ASP A 214 23.70 -3.52 -6.91
CA ASP A 214 24.05 -4.55 -7.89
C ASP A 214 22.77 -5.28 -8.33
N TYR A 215 22.29 -5.00 -9.54
CA TYR A 215 21.01 -5.51 -10.05
C TYR A 215 21.11 -6.95 -10.57
N HIS A 216 22.31 -7.42 -10.94
CA HIS A 216 22.54 -8.77 -11.46
C HIS A 216 22.54 -9.80 -10.35
N ARG A 217 23.01 -9.42 -9.15
CA ARG A 217 23.08 -10.28 -7.96
C ARG A 217 21.83 -11.15 -7.75
N PHE A 218 20.64 -10.58 -7.96
CA PHE A 218 19.37 -11.28 -7.79
C PHE A 218 18.76 -11.76 -9.11
N SER A 219 18.78 -10.92 -10.15
CA SER A 219 18.09 -11.23 -11.41
C SER A 219 18.68 -12.45 -12.13
N ASP A 220 19.99 -12.70 -12.00
CA ASP A 220 20.65 -13.88 -12.57
C ASP A 220 20.25 -15.21 -11.91
N GLN A 221 19.73 -15.16 -10.68
CA GLN A 221 19.31 -16.35 -9.93
C GLN A 221 17.82 -16.69 -10.13
N MET A 222 17.05 -15.75 -10.67
CA MET A 222 15.59 -15.90 -10.80
C MET A 222 15.24 -16.55 -12.14
N TYR A 223 14.22 -17.40 -12.12
CA TYR A 223 13.66 -17.93 -13.36
C TYR A 223 12.91 -16.83 -14.11
N ASP A 224 13.27 -16.60 -15.37
CA ASP A 224 12.55 -15.69 -16.27
C ASP A 224 11.26 -16.36 -16.77
N TYR A 225 10.16 -16.10 -16.06
CA TYR A 225 8.83 -16.58 -16.42
C TYR A 225 8.32 -16.02 -17.76
N SER A 226 8.95 -14.99 -18.33
CA SER A 226 8.61 -14.46 -19.66
C SER A 226 9.34 -15.16 -20.80
N ARG A 227 10.41 -15.90 -20.51
CA ARG A 227 11.28 -16.56 -21.51
C ARG A 227 10.58 -17.68 -22.28
N GLY A 228 9.44 -18.17 -21.81
CA GLY A 228 8.70 -19.24 -22.48
C GLY A 228 7.50 -19.72 -21.69
N ARG A 229 6.92 -20.85 -22.14
CA ARG A 229 5.80 -21.48 -21.44
C ARG A 229 6.28 -22.07 -20.12
N TYR A 230 5.67 -21.66 -19.01
CA TYR A 230 5.95 -22.22 -17.69
C TYR A 230 5.29 -23.60 -17.50
N GLY A 231 6.09 -24.60 -17.13
CA GLY A 231 5.64 -25.96 -16.80
C GLY A 231 5.39 -26.91 -17.99
N VAL A 232 5.31 -28.20 -17.71
CA VAL A 232 4.90 -29.24 -18.66
C VAL A 232 3.38 -29.31 -18.70
N ARG A 233 2.76 -29.04 -19.84
CA ARG A 233 1.34 -29.34 -20.07
C ARG A 233 1.23 -30.70 -20.74
N PHE A 234 0.61 -31.67 -20.09
CA PHE A 234 0.14 -32.88 -20.75
C PHE A 234 -1.10 -32.51 -21.58
N GLU A 235 -0.89 -31.96 -22.78
CA GLU A 235 -1.98 -31.72 -23.72
C GLU A 235 -2.46 -33.07 -24.27
N ASN A 236 -3.36 -33.72 -23.55
CA ASN A 236 -4.25 -34.74 -24.07
C ASN A 236 -5.69 -34.36 -23.71
N HIS A 237 -6.19 -33.29 -24.30
CA HIS A 237 -7.62 -33.10 -24.50
C HIS A 237 -7.84 -32.76 -25.96
N LYS A 238 -8.16 -33.78 -26.76
CA LYS A 238 -8.97 -33.54 -27.95
C LYS A 238 -10.25 -32.88 -27.46
N MET A 239 -10.47 -31.62 -27.81
CA MET A 239 -11.76 -30.97 -27.66
C MET A 239 -12.80 -31.85 -28.40
N PRO A 240 -13.91 -32.26 -27.77
CA PRO A 240 -14.98 -32.90 -28.50
C PRO A 240 -15.66 -31.83 -29.37
N GLY A 241 -15.53 -31.92 -30.69
CA GLY A 241 -16.38 -31.14 -31.61
C GLY A 241 -15.77 -30.60 -32.90
N SER A 242 -14.51 -30.87 -33.25
CA SER A 242 -14.04 -30.59 -34.63
C SER A 242 -14.35 -31.80 -35.52
N GLY A 243 -15.62 -31.97 -35.88
CA GLY A 243 -16.01 -32.82 -37.00
C GLY A 243 -15.50 -32.18 -38.29
N GLU A 244 -14.72 -32.93 -39.06
CA GLU A 244 -14.52 -32.65 -40.48
C GLU A 244 -15.80 -33.01 -41.25
N SER A 245 -16.02 -32.24 -42.32
CA SER A 245 -17.11 -32.31 -43.31
C SER A 245 -17.43 -33.69 -43.84
#